data_AF-A0A965YS95-F1
#
_entry.id   AF-A0A965YS95-F1
#
_cell.length_a   1.000
_cell.length_b   1.000
_cell.length_c   1.000
_cell.angle_alpha   90.00
_cell.angle_beta   90.00
_cell.angle_gamma   90.00
#
_symmetry.space_group_name_H-M   'P 1'
#
loop_
_entity.id
_entity.type
_entity.pdbx_description
1 polymer ?
#
loop_
_entity_poly.entity_id
_entity_poly.type
_entity_poly.pdbx_seq_one_letter_code
_entity_poly.pdbx_strand_id
1 'polypeptide(L)'
;MKKGAIKPLLVSFEESEYRGDLHKLEELIKAHGKKIEKAFEATGLEKLNNDHLRGILNGDLDGIRKEIADVISKVLDPVYLSREIANNVNGKMESLEHETRDLLSAIGARRVGYLVHYISVSDTGEISVSDEAKESLRDSHSTFLTTEEGINRYNLHKAAAEAINTFADEMGDLLGYSEPLEAFGYENGRVIPRANRYE
;
A
#
# COMPACT_ATOMS: atom_id res chain seq x y z
N MET A 1 -31.54 21.49 8.85
CA MET A 1 -30.09 21.76 8.88
C MET A 1 -29.38 20.67 8.11
N LYS A 2 -28.56 21.00 7.10
CA LYS A 2 -27.66 20.01 6.50
C LYS A 2 -26.69 19.59 7.62
N LYS A 3 -26.69 18.31 8.01
CA LYS A 3 -25.64 17.77 8.89
C LYS A 3 -24.30 18.11 8.21
N GLY A 4 -23.48 18.92 8.87
CA GLY A 4 -22.12 19.17 8.39
C GLY A 4 -21.39 17.84 8.25
N ALA A 5 -20.53 17.72 7.24
CA ALA A 5 -19.71 16.53 7.11
C ALA A 5 -18.92 16.32 8.40
N ILE A 6 -19.13 15.18 9.06
CA ILE A 6 -18.40 14.80 10.27
C ILE A 6 -16.95 14.54 9.84
N LYS A 7 -15.99 15.29 10.43
CA LYS A 7 -14.57 15.03 10.20
C LYS A 7 -14.17 13.77 10.96
N PRO A 8 -13.61 12.73 10.29
CA PRO A 8 -13.14 11.54 10.99
C PRO A 8 -12.08 11.87 12.04
N LEU A 9 -12.14 11.20 13.19
CA LEU A 9 -11.16 11.31 14.25
C LEU A 9 -10.22 10.10 14.20
N LEU A 10 -8.91 10.36 14.01
CA LEU A 10 -7.87 9.34 14.13
C LEU A 10 -7.71 8.96 15.61
N VAL A 11 -7.92 7.68 15.95
CA VAL A 11 -7.83 7.18 17.32
C VAL A 11 -6.63 6.28 17.57
N SER A 12 -6.11 5.64 16.53
CA SER A 12 -4.91 4.80 16.59
C SER A 12 -4.19 4.80 15.24
N PHE A 13 -2.87 4.67 15.26
CA PHE A 13 -2.03 4.53 14.07
C PHE A 13 -0.88 3.56 14.36
N GLU A 14 -0.80 2.49 13.58
CA GLU A 14 0.21 1.43 13.69
C GLU A 14 1.49 1.85 12.95
N GLU A 15 2.22 2.83 13.51
CA GLU A 15 3.35 3.48 12.84
C GLU A 15 4.48 2.50 12.44
N SER A 16 4.77 1.51 13.28
CA SER A 16 5.80 0.50 13.00
C SER A 16 5.41 -0.40 11.82
N GLU A 17 4.13 -0.76 11.71
CA GLU A 17 3.64 -1.60 10.61
C GLU A 17 3.62 -0.82 9.31
N TYR A 18 3.10 0.41 9.33
CA TYR A 18 3.16 1.36 8.21
C TYR A 18 4.58 1.54 7.68
N ARG A 19 5.55 1.83 8.55
CA ARG A 19 6.95 2.02 8.14
C ARG A 19 7.56 0.73 7.60
N GLY A 20 7.23 -0.41 8.22
CA GLY A 20 7.69 -1.71 7.76
C GLY A 20 7.21 -2.04 6.36
N ASP A 21 5.94 -1.78 6.07
CA ASP A 21 5.35 -2.04 4.76
C ASP A 21 5.84 -1.08 3.68
N LEU A 22 5.95 0.21 4.00
CA LEU A 22 6.53 1.20 3.09
C LEU A 22 7.97 0.83 2.73
N HIS A 23 8.77 0.44 3.72
CA HIS A 23 10.15 0.03 3.48
C HIS A 23 10.26 -1.20 2.57
N LYS A 24 9.38 -2.20 2.75
CA LYS A 24 9.33 -3.39 1.89
C LYS A 24 9.04 -3.01 0.43
N LEU A 25 8.13 -2.06 0.20
CA LEU A 25 7.81 -1.54 -1.14
C LEU A 25 9.02 -0.82 -1.75
N GLU A 26 9.63 0.10 -1.01
CA GLU A 26 10.79 0.86 -1.48
C GLU A 26 11.97 -0.05 -1.83
N GLU A 27 12.25 -1.08 -1.03
CA GLU A 27 13.31 -2.05 -1.31
C GLU A 27 12.97 -3.00 -2.47
N LEU A 28 11.69 -3.24 -2.76
CA LEU A 28 11.29 -3.97 -3.97
C LEU A 28 11.52 -3.11 -5.22
N ILE A 29 11.06 -1.85 -5.19
CA ILE A 29 11.22 -0.89 -6.28
C ILE A 29 12.69 -0.60 -6.56
N LYS A 30 13.49 -0.38 -5.52
CA LYS A 30 14.94 -0.16 -5.66
C LYS A 30 15.65 -1.32 -6.32
N ALA A 31 15.26 -2.56 -6.02
CA ALA A 31 15.87 -3.76 -6.58
C ALA A 31 15.44 -4.07 -8.02
N HIS A 32 14.18 -3.80 -8.36
CA HIS A 32 13.57 -4.26 -9.62
C HIS A 32 13.04 -3.13 -10.53
N GLY A 33 12.63 -1.99 -9.99
CA GLY A 33 11.96 -0.91 -10.70
C GLY A 33 12.72 -0.45 -11.94
N LYS A 34 13.99 -0.05 -11.79
CA LYS A 34 14.83 0.39 -12.93
C LYS A 34 15.09 -0.71 -13.97
N LYS A 35 15.04 -1.99 -13.58
CA LYS A 35 15.19 -3.10 -14.53
C LYS A 35 13.93 -3.27 -15.36
N ILE A 36 12.77 -3.21 -14.72
CA ILE A 36 11.46 -3.23 -15.39
C ILE A 36 11.32 -2.03 -16.33
N GLU A 37 11.65 -0.82 -15.88
CA GLU A 37 11.59 0.39 -16.72
C GLU A 37 12.41 0.22 -18.01
N LYS A 38 13.65 -0.26 -17.90
CA LYS A 38 14.52 -0.51 -19.06
C LYS A 38 14.02 -1.65 -19.94
N ALA A 39 13.55 -2.74 -19.34
CA ALA A 39 13.01 -3.88 -20.08
C ALA A 39 11.74 -3.49 -20.84
N PHE A 40 10.92 -2.61 -20.26
CA PHE A 40 9.73 -2.07 -20.90
C PHE A 40 10.10 -1.12 -22.04
N GLU A 41 11.08 -0.22 -21.86
CA GLU A 41 11.59 0.66 -22.92
C GLU A 41 12.07 -0.14 -24.15
N ALA A 42 12.73 -1.29 -23.93
CA ALA A 42 13.19 -2.17 -25.01
C ALA A 42 12.07 -2.77 -25.87
N THR A 43 10.83 -2.80 -25.37
CA THR A 43 9.67 -3.22 -26.17
C THR A 43 9.42 -2.27 -27.35
N GLY A 44 9.81 -0.99 -27.22
CA GLY A 44 9.54 0.05 -28.21
C GLY A 44 8.08 0.53 -28.21
N LEU A 45 7.32 0.23 -27.16
CA LEU A 45 6.06 0.91 -26.86
C LEU A 45 6.33 2.34 -26.38
N GLU A 46 5.25 3.09 -26.11
CA GLU A 46 5.34 4.38 -25.44
C GLU A 46 5.83 4.22 -23.98
N LYS A 47 5.66 5.26 -23.15
CA LYS A 47 6.08 5.18 -21.75
C LYS A 47 5.32 4.10 -20.99
N LEU A 48 6.01 3.48 -20.03
CA LEU A 48 5.36 2.65 -19.02
C LEU A 48 4.26 3.46 -18.33
N ASN A 49 3.09 2.85 -18.12
CA ASN A 49 1.97 3.45 -17.42
C ASN A 49 1.44 2.48 -16.35
N ASN A 50 0.43 2.90 -15.59
CA ASN A 50 -0.14 2.08 -14.53
C ASN A 50 -0.78 0.79 -15.04
N ASP A 51 -1.41 0.78 -16.21
CA ASP A 51 -2.03 -0.43 -16.76
C ASP A 51 -0.97 -1.48 -17.13
N HIS A 52 0.12 -1.05 -17.77
CA HIS A 52 1.28 -1.89 -18.05
C HIS A 52 1.88 -2.45 -16.76
N LEU A 53 2.09 -1.59 -15.75
CA LEU A 53 2.61 -2.00 -14.45
C LEU A 53 1.69 -3.02 -13.77
N ARG A 54 0.36 -2.88 -13.86
CA ARG A 54 -0.59 -3.85 -13.29
C ARG A 54 -0.47 -5.21 -13.97
N GLY A 55 -0.34 -5.25 -15.29
CA GLY A 55 -0.03 -6.47 -16.02
C GLY A 55 1.25 -7.14 -15.50
N ILE A 56 2.34 -6.38 -15.42
CA ILE A 56 3.65 -6.86 -14.92
C ILE A 56 3.55 -7.39 -13.49
N LEU A 57 2.94 -6.65 -12.56
CA LEU A 57 2.81 -7.05 -11.16
C LEU A 57 1.91 -8.28 -10.96
N ASN A 58 1.00 -8.55 -11.90
CA ASN A 58 0.14 -9.73 -11.89
C ASN A 58 0.72 -10.89 -12.72
N GLY A 59 1.81 -10.68 -13.45
CA GLY A 59 2.36 -11.64 -14.40
C GLY A 59 1.52 -11.84 -15.66
N ASP A 60 0.58 -10.94 -15.93
CA ASP A 60 -0.23 -10.91 -17.15
C ASP A 60 0.37 -9.91 -18.14
N LEU A 61 1.13 -10.45 -19.11
CA LEU A 61 1.80 -9.66 -20.14
C LEU A 61 1.06 -9.68 -21.47
N ASP A 62 -0.15 -10.26 -21.54
CA ASP A 62 -0.87 -10.44 -22.80
C ASP A 62 -1.29 -9.10 -23.41
N GLY A 63 -1.68 -8.12 -22.57
CA GLY A 63 -1.99 -6.76 -23.01
C GLY A 63 -0.80 -6.09 -23.70
N ILE A 64 0.38 -6.15 -23.06
CA ILE A 64 1.64 -5.59 -23.58
C ILE A 64 2.03 -6.31 -24.88
N ARG A 65 1.96 -7.64 -24.89
CA ARG A 65 2.27 -8.47 -26.06
C ARG A 65 1.39 -8.11 -27.26
N LYS A 66 0.09 -7.89 -27.03
CA LYS A 66 -0.86 -7.47 -28.06
C LYS A 66 -0.52 -6.08 -28.60
N GLU A 67 -0.20 -5.14 -27.73
CA GLU A 67 0.15 -3.77 -28.15
C GLU A 67 1.41 -3.73 -29.02
N ILE A 68 2.44 -4.51 -28.67
CA ILE A 68 3.65 -4.65 -29.51
C ILE A 68 3.27 -5.21 -30.89
N ALA A 69 2.43 -6.24 -30.93
CA ALA A 69 1.98 -6.83 -32.19
C ALA A 69 1.18 -5.82 -33.05
N ASP A 70 0.33 -5.00 -32.42
CA ASP A 70 -0.45 -3.96 -33.09
C ASP A 70 0.45 -2.86 -33.66
N VAL A 71 1.51 -2.46 -32.95
CA VAL A 71 2.51 -1.49 -33.45
C VAL A 71 3.25 -2.05 -34.66
N ILE A 72 3.70 -3.31 -34.61
CA ILE A 72 4.43 -3.95 -35.70
C ILE A 72 3.52 -4.14 -36.94
N SER A 73 2.26 -4.54 -36.73
CA SER A 73 1.30 -4.81 -37.80
C SER A 73 0.86 -3.55 -38.56
N LYS A 74 1.10 -2.35 -38.01
CA LYS A 74 0.90 -1.08 -38.73
C LYS A 74 2.01 -0.81 -39.76
N VAL A 75 3.18 -1.44 -39.61
CA VAL A 75 4.37 -1.21 -40.44
C VAL A 75 4.57 -2.35 -41.45
N LEU A 76 4.14 -3.56 -41.11
CA LEU A 76 4.28 -4.77 -41.95
C LEU A 76 2.91 -5.24 -42.44
N ASP A 77 2.81 -5.69 -43.70
CA ASP A 77 1.58 -6.27 -44.24
C ASP A 77 1.25 -7.60 -43.51
N PRO A 78 0.21 -7.65 -42.64
CA PRO A 78 0.07 -8.70 -41.62
C PRO A 78 -0.18 -10.10 -42.19
N VAL A 79 -0.74 -10.18 -43.40
CA VAL A 79 -1.23 -11.44 -43.99
C VAL A 79 -0.09 -12.37 -44.40
N TYR A 80 1.09 -11.83 -44.74
CA TYR A 80 2.23 -12.61 -45.24
C TYR A 80 3.38 -12.76 -44.23
N LEU A 81 3.30 -12.09 -43.08
CA LEU A 81 4.44 -11.94 -42.15
C LEU A 81 4.11 -12.32 -40.69
N SER A 82 3.00 -13.03 -40.44
CA SER A 82 2.55 -13.40 -39.08
C SER A 82 3.64 -14.08 -38.22
N ARG A 83 4.47 -14.94 -38.82
CA ARG A 83 5.60 -15.59 -38.14
C ARG A 83 6.71 -14.61 -37.78
N GLU A 84 6.97 -13.63 -38.64
CA GLU A 84 7.98 -12.60 -38.41
C GLU A 84 7.53 -11.63 -37.32
N ILE A 85 6.25 -11.25 -37.32
CA ILE A 85 5.61 -10.46 -36.25
C ILE A 85 5.77 -11.20 -34.91
N ALA A 86 5.41 -12.48 -34.85
CA ALA A 86 5.53 -13.27 -33.63
C ALA A 86 6.98 -13.37 -33.10
N ASN A 87 7.96 -13.58 -34.00
CA ASN A 87 9.37 -13.61 -33.63
C ASN A 87 9.85 -12.26 -33.09
N ASN A 88 9.43 -11.17 -33.71
CA ASN A 88 9.81 -9.81 -33.29
C ASN A 88 9.19 -9.46 -31.93
N VAL A 89 7.90 -9.78 -31.73
CA VAL A 89 7.22 -9.65 -30.43
C VAL A 89 7.97 -10.44 -29.36
N ASN A 90 8.32 -11.71 -29.61
CA ASN A 90 9.07 -12.53 -28.66
C ASN A 90 10.43 -11.91 -28.30
N GLY A 91 11.19 -11.45 -29.29
CA GLY A 91 12.50 -10.81 -29.05
C GLY A 91 12.38 -9.52 -28.24
N LYS A 92 11.32 -8.73 -28.46
CA LYS A 92 11.03 -7.52 -27.69
C LYS A 92 10.53 -7.81 -26.27
N MET A 93 9.84 -8.93 -26.06
CA MET A 93 9.29 -9.33 -24.77
C MET A 93 10.30 -10.05 -23.87
N GLU A 94 11.33 -10.69 -24.42
CA GLU A 94 12.24 -11.58 -23.69
C GLU A 94 12.81 -10.95 -22.41
N SER A 95 13.32 -9.72 -22.50
CA SER A 95 13.86 -9.01 -21.34
C SER A 95 12.77 -8.67 -20.32
N LEU A 96 11.58 -8.28 -20.77
CA LEU A 96 10.47 -7.92 -19.88
C LEU A 96 9.91 -9.15 -19.17
N GLU A 97 9.79 -10.28 -19.87
CA GLU A 97 9.37 -11.56 -19.31
C GLU A 97 10.37 -12.07 -18.25
N HIS A 98 11.67 -11.91 -18.51
CA HIS A 98 12.72 -12.22 -17.55
C HIS A 98 12.59 -11.39 -16.27
N GLU A 99 12.61 -10.07 -16.39
CA GLU A 99 12.56 -9.17 -15.23
C GLU A 99 11.23 -9.27 -14.47
N THR A 100 10.12 -9.52 -15.19
CA THR A 100 8.81 -9.77 -14.57
C THR A 100 8.85 -11.04 -13.71
N ARG A 101 9.44 -12.12 -14.21
CA ARG A 101 9.57 -13.37 -13.44
C ARG A 101 10.41 -13.17 -12.18
N ASP A 102 11.52 -12.45 -12.29
CA ASP A 102 12.39 -12.13 -11.16
C ASP A 102 11.67 -11.27 -10.11
N LEU A 103 10.91 -10.27 -10.56
CA LEU A 103 10.06 -9.45 -9.69
C LEU A 103 9.00 -10.28 -8.96
N LEU A 104 8.26 -11.14 -9.68
CA LEU A 104 7.23 -12.00 -9.09
C LEU A 104 7.81 -13.00 -8.08
N SER A 105 8.98 -13.54 -8.37
CA SER A 105 9.74 -14.38 -7.44
C SER A 105 10.08 -13.61 -6.16
N ALA A 106 10.56 -12.37 -6.28
CA ALA A 106 10.86 -11.50 -5.14
C ALA A 106 9.60 -11.13 -4.33
N ILE A 107 8.48 -10.85 -5.00
CA ILE A 107 7.18 -10.59 -4.37
C ILE A 107 6.74 -11.79 -3.52
N GLY A 108 6.81 -12.99 -4.09
CA GLY A 108 6.47 -14.24 -3.40
C GLY A 108 7.39 -14.52 -2.22
N ALA A 109 8.69 -14.41 -2.41
CA ALA A 109 9.70 -14.66 -1.37
C ALA A 109 9.58 -13.70 -0.18
N ARG A 110 9.31 -12.41 -0.45
CA ARG A 110 9.14 -11.38 0.59
C ARG A 110 7.73 -11.33 1.17
N ARG A 111 6.78 -12.10 0.63
CA ARG A 111 5.35 -12.08 0.99
C ARG A 111 4.72 -10.69 0.92
N VAL A 112 5.11 -9.89 -0.07
CA VAL A 112 4.64 -8.50 -0.23
C VAL A 112 3.53 -8.36 -1.26
N GLY A 113 2.93 -9.46 -1.71
CA GLY A 113 1.88 -9.45 -2.74
C GLY A 113 0.68 -8.58 -2.38
N TYR A 114 0.33 -8.46 -1.11
CA TYR A 114 -0.76 -7.60 -0.63
C TYR A 114 -0.42 -6.10 -0.63
N LEU A 115 0.83 -5.71 -0.92
CA LEU A 115 1.27 -4.31 -0.93
C LEU A 115 1.43 -3.75 -2.35
N VAL A 116 1.55 -4.62 -3.36
CA VAL A 116 1.93 -4.22 -4.72
C VAL A 116 0.92 -3.27 -5.39
N HIS A 117 -0.31 -3.20 -4.89
CA HIS A 117 -1.31 -2.23 -5.34
C HIS A 117 -0.96 -0.78 -4.99
N TYR A 118 -0.06 -0.54 -4.03
CA TYR A 118 0.45 0.79 -3.69
C TYR A 118 1.61 1.25 -4.60
N ILE A 119 2.15 0.37 -5.45
CA ILE A 119 3.17 0.73 -6.44
C ILE A 119 2.48 1.35 -7.65
N SER A 120 3.03 2.44 -8.17
CA SER A 120 2.49 3.20 -9.30
C SER A 120 3.59 3.61 -10.26
N VAL A 121 3.19 4.12 -11.42
CA VAL A 121 4.08 4.74 -12.41
C VAL A 121 3.75 6.22 -12.52
N SER A 122 4.79 7.06 -12.52
CA SER A 122 4.66 8.50 -12.78
C SER A 122 4.47 8.81 -14.27
N ASP A 123 4.15 10.06 -14.61
CA ASP A 123 4.05 10.53 -16.00
C ASP A 123 5.37 10.44 -16.79
N THR A 124 6.50 10.29 -16.10
CA THR A 124 7.81 10.07 -16.71
C THR A 124 8.09 8.60 -16.99
N GLY A 125 7.22 7.68 -16.55
CA GLY A 125 7.42 6.23 -16.66
C GLY A 125 8.20 5.63 -15.49
N GLU A 126 8.41 6.39 -14.40
CA GLU A 126 9.17 5.93 -13.24
C GLU A 126 8.29 5.19 -12.23
N ILE A 127 8.73 4.01 -11.81
CA ILE A 127 8.05 3.19 -10.82
C ILE A 127 8.36 3.71 -9.41
N SER A 128 7.32 4.07 -8.66
CA SER A 128 7.44 4.59 -7.31
C SER A 128 6.18 4.33 -6.48
N VAL A 129 6.26 4.58 -5.17
CA VAL A 129 5.07 4.71 -4.31
C VAL A 129 4.66 6.18 -4.32
N SER A 130 3.52 6.50 -4.93
CA SER A 130 3.03 7.89 -4.98
C SER A 130 2.67 8.40 -3.58
N ASP A 131 2.57 9.71 -3.41
CA ASP A 131 2.18 10.27 -2.12
C ASP A 131 0.75 9.89 -1.75
N GLU A 132 -0.16 9.81 -2.71
CA GLU A 132 -1.53 9.29 -2.51
C GLU A 132 -1.52 7.82 -2.07
N ALA A 133 -0.60 7.01 -2.61
CA ALA A 133 -0.46 5.62 -2.20
C ALA A 133 0.14 5.49 -0.79
N LYS A 134 1.07 6.37 -0.41
CA LYS A 134 1.58 6.45 0.98
C LYS A 134 0.49 6.86 1.95
N GLU A 135 -0.36 7.82 1.59
CA GLU A 135 -1.51 8.22 2.39
C GLU A 135 -2.51 7.07 2.53
N SER A 136 -2.84 6.37 1.43
CA SER A 136 -3.72 5.20 1.46
C SER A 136 -3.16 4.05 2.30
N LEU A 137 -1.86 3.79 2.21
CA LEU A 137 -1.17 2.82 3.07
C LEU A 137 -1.22 3.24 4.53
N ARG A 138 -1.00 4.53 4.82
CA ARG A 138 -1.12 5.08 6.18
C ARG A 138 -2.54 4.92 6.73
N ASP A 139 -3.54 5.14 5.89
CA ASP A 139 -4.94 4.98 6.26
C ASP A 139 -5.30 3.51 6.52
N SER A 140 -4.71 2.55 5.78
CA SER A 140 -4.88 1.12 6.07
C SER A 140 -4.30 0.67 7.41
N HIS A 141 -3.35 1.44 7.95
CA HIS A 141 -2.73 1.26 9.26
C HIS A 141 -3.31 2.19 10.34
N SER A 142 -4.42 2.88 10.03
CA SER A 142 -5.06 3.86 10.90
C SER A 142 -6.46 3.42 11.30
N THR A 143 -6.84 3.67 12.55
CA THR A 143 -8.22 3.50 13.03
C THR A 143 -8.89 4.87 13.14
N PHE A 144 -10.02 5.03 12.47
CA PHE A 144 -10.80 6.27 12.49
C PHE A 144 -12.20 6.06 13.07
N LEU A 145 -12.67 7.02 13.85
CA LEU A 145 -14.08 7.17 14.20
C LEU A 145 -14.75 8.13 13.23
N THR A 146 -15.83 7.69 12.60
CA THR A 146 -16.52 8.43 11.52
C THR A 146 -17.93 8.90 11.92
N THR A 147 -18.41 8.54 13.11
CA THR A 147 -19.72 8.93 13.62
C THR A 147 -19.59 9.94 14.76
N GLU A 148 -20.54 10.88 14.83
CA GLU A 148 -20.59 11.88 15.90
C GLU A 148 -20.75 11.22 17.27
N GLU A 149 -21.58 10.18 17.36
CA GLU A 149 -21.77 9.40 18.58
C GLU A 149 -20.48 8.68 19.01
N GLY A 150 -19.78 8.04 18.08
CA GLY A 150 -18.50 7.36 18.36
C GLY A 150 -17.44 8.34 18.84
N ILE A 151 -17.31 9.49 18.16
CA ILE A 151 -16.37 10.57 18.55
C ILE A 151 -16.70 11.08 19.96
N ASN A 152 -17.98 11.32 20.25
CA ASN A 152 -18.40 11.79 21.58
C ASN A 152 -18.09 10.75 22.67
N ARG A 153 -18.40 9.47 22.44
CA ARG A 153 -18.08 8.38 23.38
C ARG A 153 -16.58 8.25 23.61
N TYR A 154 -15.76 8.30 22.56
CA TYR A 154 -14.30 8.25 22.69
C TYR A 154 -13.75 9.42 23.50
N ASN A 155 -14.20 10.64 23.25
CA ASN A 155 -13.75 11.81 23.99
C ASN A 155 -14.11 11.73 25.49
N LEU A 156 -15.30 11.20 25.82
CA LEU A 156 -15.69 10.95 27.22
C LEU A 156 -14.78 9.92 27.88
N HIS A 157 -14.49 8.81 27.21
CA HIS A 157 -13.58 7.78 27.73
C HIS A 157 -12.14 8.27 27.87
N LYS A 158 -11.68 9.12 26.95
CA LYS A 158 -10.37 9.75 27.04
C LYS A 158 -10.28 10.65 28.27
N ALA A 159 -11.28 11.51 28.50
CA ALA A 159 -11.33 12.38 29.68
C ALA A 159 -11.39 11.57 30.99
N ALA A 160 -12.15 10.47 31.01
CA ALA A 160 -12.18 9.57 32.15
C ALA A 160 -10.82 8.90 32.43
N ALA A 161 -10.13 8.43 31.38
CA ALA A 161 -8.79 7.85 31.51
C ALA A 161 -7.77 8.89 32.03
N GLU A 162 -7.83 10.13 31.55
CA GLU A 162 -6.98 11.22 32.05
C GLU A 162 -7.23 11.49 33.54
N ALA A 163 -8.49 11.58 33.97
CA ALA A 163 -8.84 11.77 35.37
C ALA A 163 -8.37 10.61 36.27
N ILE A 164 -8.49 9.37 35.81
CA ILE A 164 -8.00 8.18 36.54
C ILE A 164 -6.48 8.21 36.65
N ASN A 165 -5.76 8.57 35.58
CA ASN A 165 -4.30 8.71 35.63
C ASN A 165 -3.88 9.80 36.61
N THR A 166 -4.52 10.98 36.60
CA THR A 166 -4.23 12.05 37.58
C THR A 166 -4.46 11.58 39.01
N PHE A 167 -5.57 10.89 39.27
CA PHE A 167 -5.81 10.31 40.59
C PHE A 167 -4.74 9.27 40.98
N ALA A 168 -4.33 8.41 40.05
CA ALA A 168 -3.30 7.41 40.30
C ALA A 168 -1.93 8.05 40.61
N ASP A 169 -1.56 9.08 39.86
CA ASP A 169 -0.34 9.86 40.06
C ASP A 169 -0.36 10.57 41.42
N GLU A 170 -1.50 11.15 41.83
CA GLU A 170 -1.67 11.82 43.13
C GLU A 170 -1.61 10.84 44.32
N MET A 171 -2.09 9.61 44.13
CA MET A 171 -2.10 8.58 45.18
C MET A 171 -0.76 7.84 45.32
N GLY A 172 0.09 7.81 44.29
CA GLY A 172 1.41 7.18 44.33
C GLY A 172 1.37 5.72 44.81
N ASP A 173 2.26 5.36 45.75
CA ASP A 173 2.38 3.99 46.30
C ASP A 173 1.19 3.54 47.18
N LEU A 174 0.20 4.40 47.44
CA LEU A 174 -0.97 4.06 48.27
C LEU A 174 -2.02 3.22 47.53
N LEU A 175 -1.94 3.15 46.18
CA LEU A 175 -2.79 2.29 45.36
C LEU A 175 -2.15 0.91 45.23
N GLY A 176 -2.43 0.03 46.20
CA GLY A 176 -2.13 -1.39 46.06
C GLY A 176 -2.70 -1.97 44.74
N TYR A 177 -1.99 -2.96 44.19
CA TYR A 177 -2.16 -3.61 42.88
C TYR A 177 -3.53 -4.29 42.59
N SER A 178 -4.70 -3.70 42.85
CA SER A 178 -5.96 -4.42 42.60
C SER A 178 -7.13 -3.57 42.09
N GLU A 179 -7.54 -3.89 40.85
CA GLU A 179 -8.90 -3.96 40.28
C GLU A 179 -9.59 -2.77 39.52
N PRO A 180 -9.24 -1.48 39.64
CA PRO A 180 -9.84 -0.43 38.79
C PRO A 180 -9.48 -0.52 37.28
N LEU A 181 -8.49 -1.34 36.93
CA LEU A 181 -7.85 -1.40 35.61
C LEU A 181 -8.55 -2.34 34.59
N GLU A 182 -9.58 -3.09 34.98
CA GLU A 182 -10.23 -4.05 34.06
C GLU A 182 -10.98 -3.40 32.88
N ALA A 183 -11.38 -2.13 33.00
CA ALA A 183 -12.02 -1.37 31.93
C ALA A 183 -11.02 -0.65 30.99
N PHE A 184 -9.75 -0.56 31.36
CA PHE A 184 -8.73 0.19 30.65
C PHE A 184 -7.53 -0.70 30.25
N GLY A 185 -6.72 -0.24 29.30
CA GLY A 185 -5.42 -0.82 28.99
C GLY A 185 -4.35 -0.22 29.89
N TYR A 186 -3.20 -0.88 30.02
CA TYR A 186 -2.04 -0.34 30.72
C TYR A 186 -0.80 -0.57 29.86
N GLU A 187 -0.14 0.51 29.45
CA GLU A 187 1.04 0.47 28.58
C GLU A 187 2.05 1.53 29.05
N ASN A 188 3.33 1.15 29.15
CA ASN A 188 4.42 2.04 29.58
C ASN A 188 4.16 2.80 30.90
N GLY A 189 3.47 2.18 31.85
CA GLY A 189 3.17 2.80 33.14
C GLY A 189 1.96 3.73 33.15
N ARG A 190 1.14 3.74 32.09
CA ARG A 190 -0.02 4.63 31.96
C ARG A 190 -1.29 3.87 31.60
N VAL A 191 -2.42 4.36 32.10
CA VAL A 191 -3.75 3.87 31.75
C VAL A 191 -4.17 4.45 30.40
N ILE A 192 -4.52 3.57 29.44
CA ILE A 192 -4.97 3.95 28.09
C ILE A 192 -6.38 3.40 27.80
N PRO A 193 -7.19 4.06 26.95
CA PRO A 193 -8.47 3.49 26.50
C PRO A 193 -8.25 2.21 25.66
N ARG A 194 -9.04 1.15 25.86
CA ARG A 194 -9.00 -0.05 25.00
C ARG A 194 -9.87 0.13 23.77
N ALA A 195 -9.28 0.04 22.57
CA ALA A 195 -9.96 0.29 21.30
C ALA A 195 -11.06 -0.76 20.95
N ASN A 196 -10.96 -1.99 21.48
CA ASN A 196 -11.79 -3.15 21.11
C ASN A 196 -13.12 -3.27 21.89
N ARG A 197 -13.64 -2.18 22.46
CA ARG A 197 -14.91 -2.19 23.23
C ARG A 197 -15.95 -1.18 22.73
N TYR A 198 -15.76 -0.62 21.54
CA TYR A 198 -16.56 0.51 21.03
C TYR A 198 -17.36 0.19 19.76
N GLU A 199 -17.72 -1.08 19.56
CA GLU A 199 -18.70 -1.49 18.53
C GLU A 199 -20.11 -0.93 18.83
#